data_AF-A0A0C3FBL4-F1
#
_entry.id   AF-A0A0C3FBL4-F1
#
_cell.length_a   1.000
_cell.length_b   1.000
_cell.length_c   1.000
_cell.angle_alpha   90.00
_cell.angle_beta   90.00
_cell.angle_gamma   90.00
#
_symmetry.space_group_name_H-M   'P 1'
#
loop_
_entity.id
_entity.type
_entity.pdbx_description
1 polymer ?
#
loop_
_entity_poly.entity_id
_entity_poly.type
_entity_poly.pdbx_seq_one_letter_code
_entity_poly.pdbx_strand_id
1 'polypeptide(L)'
;MVTFRLLISILLLASLCAALPPLKRTGWTIQWIDCASHVPQPLKNTSLPATLPSTLHCGRLNVPMDYLQPMSENNTITLGFSMYRPQNSQGLINFNPGGPGQEAASYGWRFALNLTDASWFAGLEAFDILAMDVRGTYSSNPLNCSLGNWTLSSSLPASESEFKALQTAVGMYAQSCIDLSTPNGIVSHVGTSETVQDWESLRQALGYEKLHHYGISYGTFGGATYANKYPENVGRFALDAVFAPGLRNLEMIQNQFRAINRLLIRADVYCLNDSTCPFHSQGKGSVVQAFKTVLDRASSNRSPNPTADDVRNMVAMDYLVGDPDFPELNQALYQAVKGNWTAFNYTALASIYTSAIMSIAPIYCLDYHNDDNTLNGFNKIRQASVMDDPARVEYIFYLALHSVCSGWPYSAASNPPLYVDIPMTLVTSDFDYNTPTESATSEWKQAPNSVLVVRHGDDHGTYNVPGPARSAFIDFLVTGELPRAVNQTFATIYEPRSKRDPVPDPYAVPGERGLTKLQLPPKRSLTLLLPYLIPFVTFFHSLGYLDIDHTLIG
;
A
#
# COMPACT_ATOMS: atom_id res chain seq x y z
N MET A 1 -40.25 -72.07 37.70
CA MET A 1 -40.15 -70.66 37.27
C MET A 1 -38.79 -70.15 37.75
N VAL A 2 -37.67 -70.45 37.07
CA VAL A 2 -37.13 -69.77 35.86
C VAL A 2 -37.00 -68.25 36.15
N THR A 3 -36.00 -67.85 36.94
CA THR A 3 -34.62 -67.39 36.59
C THR A 3 -34.51 -65.94 36.09
N PHE A 4 -33.95 -65.10 36.97
CA PHE A 4 -32.80 -64.21 36.73
C PHE A 4 -32.37 -64.01 35.26
N ARG A 5 -32.47 -62.77 34.75
CA ARG A 5 -31.53 -62.17 33.76
C ARG A 5 -31.90 -60.71 33.49
N LEU A 6 -30.86 -59.91 33.19
CA LEU A 6 -30.86 -58.52 32.70
C LEU A 6 -30.79 -57.37 33.73
N LEU A 7 -29.91 -57.52 34.73
CA LEU A 7 -28.95 -56.46 35.06
C LEU A 7 -27.67 -56.82 34.29
N ILE A 8 -27.26 -55.98 33.32
CA ILE A 8 -26.01 -55.95 32.50
C ILE A 8 -26.46 -55.52 31.10
N SER A 9 -26.48 -54.22 30.80
CA SER A 9 -26.47 -53.67 29.42
C SER A 9 -26.31 -52.13 29.33
N ILE A 10 -26.27 -51.36 30.43
CA ILE A 10 -26.22 -49.87 30.36
C ILE A 10 -24.88 -49.28 30.87
N LEU A 11 -23.86 -50.09 31.14
CA LEU A 11 -22.60 -49.62 31.75
C LEU A 11 -21.34 -49.79 30.87
N LEU A 12 -21.47 -49.80 29.55
CA LEU A 12 -20.33 -50.05 28.63
C LEU A 12 -20.20 -49.09 27.43
N LEU A 13 -20.76 -47.88 27.51
CA LEU A 13 -20.59 -46.84 26.47
C LEU A 13 -19.94 -45.53 26.97
N ALA A 14 -19.37 -45.52 28.17
CA ALA A 14 -18.74 -44.33 28.76
C ALA A 14 -17.25 -44.53 29.04
N SER A 15 -16.47 -45.08 28.10
CA SER A 15 -14.99 -45.19 28.23
C SER A 15 -14.25 -45.31 26.89
N LEU A 16 -14.60 -44.48 25.90
CA LEU A 16 -13.73 -44.21 24.75
C LEU A 16 -13.74 -42.72 24.41
N CYS A 17 -13.42 -41.87 25.39
CA CYS A 17 -12.72 -40.63 25.08
C CYS A 17 -11.25 -40.99 24.90
N ALA A 18 -10.93 -41.66 23.79
CA ALA A 18 -9.56 -41.67 23.32
C ALA A 18 -9.22 -40.19 23.07
N ALA A 19 -8.23 -39.67 23.79
CA ALA A 19 -7.63 -38.39 23.47
C ALA A 19 -7.29 -38.45 21.98
N LEU A 20 -8.03 -37.68 21.17
CA LEU A 20 -7.65 -37.46 19.78
C LEU A 20 -6.20 -37.00 19.84
N PRO A 21 -5.27 -37.64 19.11
CA PRO A 21 -3.92 -37.12 19.02
C PRO A 21 -4.03 -35.67 18.57
N PRO A 22 -3.19 -34.75 19.09
CA PRO A 22 -3.20 -33.38 18.62
C PRO A 22 -3.15 -33.41 17.09
N LEU A 23 -4.07 -32.68 16.45
CA LEU A 23 -4.06 -32.45 15.01
C LEU A 23 -2.61 -32.25 14.59
N LYS A 24 -2.10 -33.15 13.73
CA LYS A 24 -0.73 -33.08 13.24
C LYS A 24 -0.47 -31.63 12.85
N ARG A 25 0.47 -30.99 13.55
CA ARG A 25 1.03 -29.69 13.13
C ARG A 25 1.35 -29.83 11.65
N THR A 26 0.78 -28.94 10.84
CA THR A 26 1.10 -28.84 9.42
C THR A 26 2.62 -28.73 9.25
N GLY A 27 3.15 -29.27 8.16
CA GLY A 27 4.59 -29.52 7.97
C GLY A 27 5.50 -28.29 7.84
N TRP A 28 5.04 -27.10 8.25
CA TRP A 28 5.79 -25.86 8.18
C TRP A 28 6.73 -25.72 9.38
N THR A 29 8.01 -25.46 9.12
CA THR A 29 9.02 -25.24 10.16
C THR A 29 9.70 -23.91 9.93
N ILE A 30 9.58 -23.00 10.91
CA ILE A 30 10.28 -21.71 10.89
C ILE A 30 11.75 -21.93 11.20
N GLN A 31 12.61 -21.33 10.37
CA GLN A 31 14.03 -21.18 10.64
C GLN A 31 14.24 -19.82 11.32
N TRP A 32 14.33 -19.81 12.66
CA TRP A 32 14.69 -18.61 13.40
C TRP A 32 16.16 -18.26 13.14
N ILE A 33 16.42 -16.99 12.83
CA ILE A 33 17.74 -16.48 12.47
C ILE A 33 18.15 -15.34 13.40
N ASP A 34 19.45 -15.13 13.52
CA ASP A 34 19.96 -13.97 14.23
C ASP A 34 19.62 -12.68 13.48
N CYS A 35 18.84 -11.82 14.13
CA CYS A 35 18.46 -10.51 13.61
C CYS A 35 19.68 -9.62 13.34
N ALA A 36 20.69 -9.63 14.21
CA ALA A 36 21.86 -8.75 14.04
C ALA A 36 22.61 -9.02 12.72
N SER A 37 22.57 -10.26 12.24
CA SER A 37 23.15 -10.68 10.96
C SER A 37 22.24 -10.39 9.74
N HIS A 38 21.00 -9.96 9.95
CA HIS A 38 19.96 -9.81 8.92
C HIS A 38 19.18 -8.50 9.05
N VAL A 39 19.90 -7.38 9.24
CA VAL A 39 19.30 -6.04 9.33
C VAL A 39 18.58 -5.69 8.01
N PRO A 40 17.29 -5.36 8.04
CA PRO A 40 16.54 -4.96 6.86
C PRO A 40 17.14 -3.74 6.18
N GLN A 41 16.97 -3.65 4.85
CA GLN A 41 17.60 -2.60 4.06
C GLN A 41 17.32 -1.18 4.60
N PRO A 42 16.06 -0.78 4.89
CA PRO A 42 15.79 0.56 5.41
C PRO A 42 16.53 0.94 6.71
N LEU A 43 17.04 -0.04 7.45
CA LEU A 43 17.71 0.16 8.74
C LEU A 43 19.24 0.03 8.67
N LYS A 44 19.83 -0.34 7.53
CA LYS A 44 21.29 -0.56 7.45
C LYS A 44 22.14 0.66 7.80
N ASN A 45 21.63 1.86 7.54
CA ASN A 45 22.31 3.12 7.88
C ASN A 45 21.82 3.73 9.19
N THR A 46 20.99 3.02 9.95
CA THR A 46 20.51 3.47 11.27
C THR A 46 21.48 3.00 12.35
N SER A 47 21.78 3.86 13.32
CA SER A 47 22.54 3.45 14.50
C SER A 47 21.71 2.50 15.37
N LEU A 48 22.09 1.23 15.39
CA LEU A 48 21.43 0.19 16.19
C LEU A 48 22.11 0.04 17.57
N PRO A 49 21.35 -0.35 18.62
CA PRO A 49 21.94 -0.64 19.91
C PRO A 49 22.88 -1.84 19.84
N ALA A 50 23.89 -1.87 20.71
CA ALA A 50 24.86 -2.98 20.78
C ALA A 50 24.22 -4.33 21.14
N THR A 51 23.06 -4.30 21.81
CA THR A 51 22.25 -5.48 22.10
C THR A 51 20.83 -5.22 21.63
N LEU A 52 20.34 -6.07 20.74
CA LEU A 52 18.97 -5.97 20.24
C LEU A 52 17.97 -6.41 21.32
N PRO A 53 16.77 -5.80 21.38
CA PRO A 53 15.73 -6.19 22.32
C PRO A 53 15.36 -7.67 22.19
N SER A 54 15.11 -8.34 23.32
CA SER A 54 14.66 -9.75 23.31
C SER A 54 13.27 -9.94 22.72
N THR A 55 12.52 -8.86 22.50
CA THR A 55 11.22 -8.87 21.82
C THR A 55 11.36 -8.90 20.29
N LEU A 56 12.55 -8.68 19.74
CA LEU A 56 12.78 -8.71 18.30
C LEU A 56 13.17 -10.12 17.85
N HIS A 57 12.39 -10.68 16.91
CA HIS A 57 12.67 -11.97 16.31
C HIS A 57 12.72 -11.87 14.79
N CYS A 58 13.60 -12.65 14.16
CA CYS A 58 13.74 -12.72 12.71
C CYS A 58 13.67 -14.17 12.28
N GLY A 59 12.99 -14.44 11.18
CA GLY A 59 12.75 -15.81 10.75
C GLY A 59 12.66 -15.95 9.25
N ARG A 60 12.78 -17.20 8.81
CA ARG A 60 12.52 -17.63 7.45
C ARG A 60 11.55 -18.80 7.42
N LEU A 61 10.77 -18.88 6.36
CA LEU A 61 9.90 -20.03 6.10
C LEU A 61 9.98 -20.42 4.64
N ASN A 62 10.26 -21.70 4.38
CA ASN A 62 10.18 -22.25 3.03
C ASN A 62 8.73 -22.63 2.72
N VAL A 63 8.24 -22.18 1.57
CA VAL A 63 6.91 -22.43 1.04
C VAL A 63 6.99 -22.75 -0.44
N PRO A 64 5.98 -23.40 -1.05
CA PRO A 64 5.96 -23.59 -2.48
C PRO A 64 5.86 -22.25 -3.23
N MET A 65 6.52 -22.18 -4.38
CA MET A 65 6.34 -21.06 -5.31
C MET A 65 4.91 -21.11 -5.87
N ASP A 66 4.52 -22.25 -6.44
CA ASP A 66 3.16 -22.58 -6.85
C ASP A 66 2.54 -23.55 -5.84
N TYR A 67 1.52 -23.08 -5.11
CA TYR A 67 0.77 -23.86 -4.12
C TYR A 67 -0.08 -25.00 -4.73
N LEU A 68 -0.27 -25.03 -6.05
CA LEU A 68 -0.92 -26.15 -6.75
C LEU A 68 0.02 -27.33 -6.97
N GLN A 69 1.33 -27.14 -6.76
CA GLN A 69 2.35 -28.16 -6.90
C GLN A 69 2.97 -28.49 -5.53
N PRO A 70 3.43 -29.74 -5.31
CA PRO A 70 4.15 -30.09 -4.08
C PRO A 70 5.47 -29.31 -4.00
N MET A 71 5.98 -29.11 -2.77
CA MET A 71 7.32 -28.56 -2.60
C MET A 71 8.37 -29.44 -3.28
N SER A 72 9.30 -28.81 -3.98
CA SER A 72 10.47 -29.43 -4.60
C SER A 72 11.58 -28.38 -4.74
N GLU A 73 12.79 -28.81 -5.12
CA GLU A 73 13.92 -27.89 -5.34
C GLU A 73 13.58 -26.75 -6.32
N ASN A 74 12.77 -27.02 -7.35
CA ASN A 74 12.37 -26.03 -8.36
C ASN A 74 11.03 -25.33 -8.06
N ASN A 75 10.35 -25.72 -6.97
CA ASN A 75 9.07 -25.15 -6.55
C ASN A 75 9.13 -24.74 -5.08
N THR A 76 10.22 -24.10 -4.65
CA THR A 76 10.38 -23.60 -3.28
C THR A 76 10.88 -22.17 -3.30
N ILE A 77 10.25 -21.31 -2.52
CA ILE A 77 10.76 -19.99 -2.16
C ILE A 77 10.95 -19.91 -0.65
N THR A 78 11.84 -19.04 -0.23
CA THR A 78 12.11 -18.68 1.16
C THR A 78 11.49 -17.32 1.46
N LEU A 79 10.55 -17.28 2.38
CA LEU A 79 10.00 -16.05 2.94
C LEU A 79 10.93 -15.55 4.03
N GLY A 80 11.14 -14.23 4.10
CA GLY A 80 11.81 -13.54 5.20
C GLY A 80 10.83 -12.62 5.94
N PHE A 81 10.93 -12.62 7.26
CA PHE A 81 10.09 -11.79 8.12
C PHE A 81 10.81 -11.39 9.40
N SER A 82 10.30 -10.34 10.03
CA SER A 82 10.62 -10.02 11.42
C SER A 82 9.35 -9.98 12.26
N MET A 83 9.52 -10.04 13.58
CA MET A 83 8.44 -9.92 14.53
C MET A 83 8.85 -9.10 15.74
N TYR A 84 7.90 -8.32 16.24
CA TYR A 84 7.87 -7.95 17.66
C TYR A 84 7.08 -9.04 18.42
N ARG A 85 7.65 -9.58 19.50
CA ARG A 85 7.04 -10.62 20.33
C ARG A 85 7.19 -10.30 21.82
N PRO A 86 6.12 -9.93 22.53
CA PRO A 86 6.16 -9.79 23.97
C PRO A 86 6.20 -11.18 24.64
N GLN A 87 6.55 -11.23 25.93
CA GLN A 87 6.65 -12.49 26.67
C GLN A 87 5.30 -13.24 26.75
N ASN A 88 4.19 -12.51 26.89
CA ASN A 88 2.85 -13.07 26.99
C ASN A 88 1.96 -12.42 25.91
N SER A 89 2.01 -12.99 24.72
CA SER A 89 1.26 -12.48 23.57
C SER A 89 -0.24 -12.80 23.67
N GLN A 90 -1.08 -11.83 23.30
CA GLN A 90 -2.53 -11.97 23.22
C GLN A 90 -3.02 -12.50 21.86
N GLY A 91 -2.14 -12.60 20.87
CA GLY A 91 -2.48 -13.05 19.53
C GLY A 91 -1.47 -12.62 18.48
N LEU A 92 -1.66 -13.10 17.25
CA LEU A 92 -0.83 -12.77 16.10
C LEU A 92 -1.51 -11.72 15.23
N ILE A 93 -0.89 -10.56 15.07
CA ILE A 93 -1.26 -9.54 14.08
C ILE A 93 -0.28 -9.63 12.91
N ASN A 94 -0.79 -9.96 11.73
CA ASN A 94 -0.07 -9.76 10.48
C ASN A 94 -0.16 -8.28 10.10
N PHE A 95 1.00 -7.63 9.96
CA PHE A 95 1.10 -6.26 9.47
C PHE A 95 1.56 -6.27 8.02
N ASN A 96 0.82 -5.54 7.17
CA ASN A 96 1.23 -5.31 5.79
C ASN A 96 1.08 -3.82 5.42
N PRO A 97 2.18 -3.11 5.12
CA PRO A 97 2.14 -1.67 4.82
C PRO A 97 1.64 -1.35 3.39
N GLY A 98 1.42 -2.36 2.55
CA GLY A 98 0.97 -2.19 1.18
C GLY A 98 2.09 -1.91 0.17
N GLY A 99 1.89 -0.91 -0.70
CA GLY A 99 2.73 -0.63 -1.85
C GLY A 99 2.01 -0.86 -3.19
N PRO A 100 1.83 -2.12 -3.65
CA PRO A 100 2.37 -3.39 -3.11
C PRO A 100 3.90 -3.45 -3.05
N GLY A 101 4.41 -4.46 -2.35
CA GLY A 101 5.84 -4.76 -2.35
C GLY A 101 6.69 -3.78 -1.57
N GLN A 102 6.11 -3.00 -0.65
CA GLN A 102 6.92 -2.26 0.32
C GLN A 102 7.67 -3.22 1.26
N GLU A 103 8.82 -2.76 1.75
CA GLU A 103 9.60 -3.50 2.74
C GLU A 103 8.81 -3.53 4.05
N ALA A 104 8.46 -4.74 4.49
CA ALA A 104 7.65 -4.94 5.68
C ALA A 104 8.52 -5.33 6.88
N ALA A 105 9.58 -6.12 6.67
CA ALA A 105 10.37 -6.66 7.77
C ALA A 105 11.01 -5.58 8.66
N SER A 106 11.31 -4.36 8.20
CA SER A 106 11.80 -3.29 9.07
C SER A 106 10.75 -2.78 10.07
N TYR A 107 9.45 -3.01 9.87
CA TYR A 107 8.43 -2.55 10.81
C TYR A 107 8.42 -3.33 12.12
N GLY A 108 8.67 -4.64 12.10
CA GLY A 108 8.87 -5.42 13.33
C GLY A 108 10.11 -4.96 14.12
N TRP A 109 11.18 -4.58 13.41
CA TRP A 109 12.37 -3.94 14.00
C TRP A 109 12.06 -2.58 14.60
N ARG A 110 11.41 -1.69 13.83
CA ARG A 110 11.04 -0.34 14.26
C ARG A 110 10.20 -0.38 15.52
N PHE A 111 9.25 -1.31 15.61
CA PHE A 111 8.43 -1.45 16.79
C PHE A 111 9.24 -1.96 18.00
N ALA A 112 10.03 -3.03 17.83
CA ALA A 112 10.85 -3.56 18.91
C ALA A 112 11.92 -2.58 19.43
N LEU A 113 12.47 -1.76 18.54
CA LEU A 113 13.48 -0.73 18.86
C LEU A 113 12.86 0.60 19.30
N ASN A 114 11.53 0.74 19.27
CA ASN A 114 10.82 1.98 19.57
C ASN A 114 11.32 3.18 18.74
N LEU A 115 11.48 2.98 17.42
CA LEU A 115 11.85 4.05 16.47
C LEU A 115 10.64 4.95 16.15
N THR A 116 10.83 6.05 15.41
CA THR A 116 9.80 7.06 15.14
C THR A 116 8.46 6.47 14.63
N ASP A 117 8.51 5.48 13.75
CA ASP A 117 7.31 4.84 13.19
C ASP A 117 6.68 3.77 14.09
N ALA A 118 7.27 3.49 15.28
CA ALA A 118 6.65 2.63 16.29
C ALA A 118 5.27 3.14 16.72
N SER A 119 5.03 4.45 16.55
CA SER A 119 3.72 5.08 16.74
C SER A 119 2.61 4.45 15.91
N TRP A 120 2.90 3.78 14.80
CA TRP A 120 1.89 3.07 14.00
C TRP A 120 1.30 1.88 14.75
N PHE A 121 2.07 1.29 15.67
CA PHE A 121 1.70 0.13 16.48
C PHE A 121 1.34 0.49 17.93
N ALA A 122 1.34 1.78 18.30
CA ALA A 122 1.00 2.21 19.65
C ALA A 122 -0.37 1.64 20.08
N GLY A 123 -0.38 0.92 21.20
CA GLY A 123 -1.53 0.17 21.73
C GLY A 123 -1.52 -1.33 21.43
N LEU A 124 -0.60 -1.82 20.58
CA LEU A 124 -0.51 -3.22 20.16
C LEU A 124 0.67 -3.98 20.82
N GLU A 125 1.27 -3.42 21.87
CA GLU A 125 2.45 -3.98 22.57
C GLU A 125 2.17 -5.35 23.20
N ALA A 126 0.90 -5.73 23.34
CA ALA A 126 0.50 -7.03 23.88
C ALA A 126 0.40 -8.15 22.82
N PHE A 127 0.64 -7.85 21.54
CA PHE A 127 0.47 -8.79 20.43
C PHE A 127 1.81 -9.14 19.78
N ASP A 128 1.88 -10.33 19.19
CA ASP A 128 2.93 -10.68 18.23
C ASP A 128 2.62 -9.91 16.95
N ILE A 129 3.53 -9.02 16.53
CA ILE A 129 3.41 -8.30 15.25
C ILE A 129 4.30 -8.98 14.25
N LEU A 130 3.71 -9.67 13.26
CA LEU A 130 4.40 -10.28 12.13
C LEU A 130 4.50 -9.29 10.98
N ALA A 131 5.72 -9.03 10.51
CA ALA A 131 5.96 -8.20 9.33
C ALA A 131 6.81 -9.00 8.32
N MET A 132 6.13 -9.52 7.30
CA MET A 132 6.71 -10.39 6.27
C MET A 132 6.90 -9.59 4.98
N ASP A 133 8.11 -9.59 4.44
CA ASP A 133 8.32 -9.11 3.08
C ASP A 133 7.55 -10.03 2.13
N VAL A 134 6.73 -9.47 1.24
CA VAL A 134 5.96 -10.31 0.32
C VAL A 134 6.90 -11.02 -0.66
N ARG A 135 6.54 -12.22 -1.09
CA ARG A 135 7.28 -13.00 -2.08
C ARG A 135 7.68 -12.15 -3.30
N GLY A 136 8.92 -12.32 -3.78
CA GLY A 136 9.45 -11.50 -4.87
C GLY A 136 10.07 -10.18 -4.39
N THR A 137 10.09 -9.89 -3.09
CA THR A 137 10.62 -8.63 -2.55
C THR A 137 11.60 -8.84 -1.39
N TYR A 138 12.56 -7.92 -1.25
CA TYR A 138 13.50 -7.81 -0.13
C TYR A 138 14.05 -9.14 0.40
N SER A 139 13.65 -9.57 1.61
CA SER A 139 14.16 -10.79 2.23
C SER A 139 13.41 -12.08 1.82
N SER A 140 12.36 -11.95 1.02
CA SER A 140 11.49 -13.04 0.54
C SER A 140 11.70 -13.32 -0.95
N ASN A 141 12.78 -14.05 -1.29
CA ASN A 141 13.16 -14.39 -2.67
C ASN A 141 12.98 -13.21 -3.64
N PRO A 142 13.75 -12.12 -3.50
CA PRO A 142 13.56 -10.92 -4.30
C PRO A 142 13.73 -11.22 -5.80
N LEU A 143 12.86 -10.64 -6.63
CA LEU A 143 13.04 -10.71 -8.07
C LEU A 143 14.32 -9.99 -8.48
N ASN A 144 15.07 -10.60 -9.39
CA ASN A 144 16.23 -9.99 -10.00
C ASN A 144 15.81 -9.46 -11.37
N CYS A 145 15.74 -8.15 -11.51
CA CYS A 145 15.27 -7.49 -12.72
C CYS A 145 16.24 -6.36 -13.12
N SER A 146 16.38 -6.10 -14.41
CA SER A 146 17.19 -5.02 -14.95
C SER A 146 16.33 -4.00 -15.68
N LEU A 147 16.26 -2.78 -15.12
CA LEU A 147 15.57 -1.64 -15.72
C LEU A 147 16.42 -0.92 -16.79
N GLY A 148 17.75 -1.12 -16.76
CA GLY A 148 18.68 -0.31 -17.53
C GLY A 148 18.58 1.18 -17.16
N ASN A 149 18.81 2.06 -18.13
CA ASN A 149 18.71 3.52 -17.97
C ASN A 149 17.34 4.06 -18.43
N TRP A 150 16.32 3.21 -18.53
CA TRP A 150 15.00 3.63 -18.96
C TRP A 150 14.26 4.37 -17.84
N THR A 151 13.60 5.46 -18.20
CA THR A 151 12.75 6.24 -17.30
C THR A 151 11.38 6.45 -17.93
N LEU A 152 10.34 6.39 -17.11
CA LEU A 152 8.99 6.79 -17.49
C LEU A 152 8.95 8.28 -17.86
N SER A 153 8.26 8.58 -18.96
CA SER A 153 7.93 9.95 -19.34
C SER A 153 6.96 10.57 -18.33
N SER A 154 7.03 11.89 -18.16
CA SER A 154 6.00 12.65 -17.45
C SER A 154 4.65 12.63 -18.19
N SER A 155 4.69 12.44 -19.51
CA SER A 155 3.51 12.31 -20.36
C SER A 155 3.02 10.85 -20.46
N LEU A 156 1.72 10.70 -20.62
CA LEU A 156 1.12 9.41 -21.00
C LEU A 156 1.15 9.24 -22.52
N PRO A 157 1.25 7.99 -23.03
CA PRO A 157 1.27 7.75 -24.47
C PRO A 157 0.04 8.33 -25.18
N ALA A 158 0.27 9.05 -26.28
CA ALA A 158 -0.77 9.66 -27.10
C ALA A 158 -0.82 9.10 -28.53
N SER A 159 0.21 8.35 -28.95
CA SER A 159 0.32 7.71 -30.26
C SER A 159 0.64 6.22 -30.17
N GLU A 160 0.36 5.48 -31.25
CA GLU A 160 0.69 4.04 -31.35
C GLU A 160 2.19 3.79 -31.15
N SER A 161 3.04 4.67 -31.69
CA SER A 161 4.49 4.58 -31.51
C SER A 161 4.93 4.73 -30.06
N GLU A 162 4.38 5.71 -29.33
CA GLU A 162 4.71 5.92 -27.92
C GLU A 162 4.19 4.78 -27.05
N PHE A 163 2.97 4.32 -27.31
CA PHE A 163 2.36 3.23 -26.56
C PHE A 163 3.12 1.92 -26.78
N LYS A 164 3.52 1.64 -28.02
CA LYS A 164 4.35 0.48 -28.34
C LYS A 164 5.74 0.57 -27.72
N ALA A 165 6.34 1.77 -27.69
CA ALA A 165 7.64 1.98 -27.05
C ALA A 165 7.56 1.73 -25.54
N LEU A 166 6.51 2.21 -24.86
CA LEU A 166 6.24 1.91 -23.46
C LEU A 166 6.10 0.40 -23.22
N GLN A 167 5.23 -0.27 -23.99
CA GLN A 167 5.04 -1.72 -23.86
C GLN A 167 6.33 -2.50 -24.10
N THR A 168 7.16 -2.06 -25.06
CA THR A 168 8.45 -2.70 -25.35
C THR A 168 9.40 -2.55 -24.17
N ALA A 169 9.49 -1.36 -23.57
CA ALA A 169 10.35 -1.13 -22.40
C ALA A 169 9.90 -1.95 -21.18
N VAL A 170 8.60 -1.97 -20.89
CA VAL A 170 8.04 -2.80 -19.80
C VAL A 170 8.25 -4.29 -20.08
N GLY A 171 8.03 -4.73 -21.32
CA GLY A 171 8.25 -6.12 -21.74
C GLY A 171 9.71 -6.55 -21.61
N MET A 172 10.67 -5.67 -21.93
CA MET A 172 12.11 -5.93 -21.71
C MET A 172 12.44 -6.04 -20.22
N TYR A 173 11.88 -5.16 -19.38
CA TYR A 173 12.04 -5.27 -17.93
C TYR A 173 11.45 -6.58 -17.40
N ALA A 174 10.23 -6.94 -17.80
CA ALA A 174 9.60 -8.19 -17.40
C ALA A 174 10.40 -9.41 -17.85
N GLN A 175 10.93 -9.41 -19.09
CA GLN A 175 11.78 -10.48 -19.59
C GLN A 175 13.07 -10.60 -18.76
N SER A 176 13.68 -9.48 -18.38
CA SER A 176 14.84 -9.52 -17.49
C SER A 176 14.50 -10.15 -16.13
N CYS A 177 13.32 -9.88 -15.57
CA CYS A 177 12.86 -10.53 -14.35
C CYS A 177 12.75 -12.05 -14.55
N ILE A 178 12.16 -12.48 -15.67
CA ILE A 178 11.95 -13.90 -16.00
C ILE A 178 13.29 -14.63 -16.13
N ASP A 179 14.26 -14.01 -16.80
CA ASP A 179 15.55 -14.63 -17.13
C ASP A 179 16.51 -14.67 -15.92
N LEU A 180 16.42 -13.69 -15.02
CA LEU A 180 17.40 -13.49 -13.95
C LEU A 180 16.90 -13.92 -12.56
N SER A 181 15.59 -14.09 -12.36
CA SER A 181 15.02 -14.47 -11.06
C SER A 181 15.03 -15.98 -10.85
N THR A 182 15.15 -16.40 -9.58
CA THR A 182 15.16 -17.80 -9.17
C THR A 182 14.23 -18.05 -7.98
N PRO A 183 13.49 -19.18 -7.92
CA PRO A 183 13.42 -20.24 -8.93
C PRO A 183 12.75 -19.80 -10.24
N ASN A 184 13.04 -20.50 -11.34
CA ASN A 184 12.46 -20.21 -12.65
C ASN A 184 10.92 -20.24 -12.57
N GLY A 185 10.27 -19.20 -13.11
CA GLY A 185 8.81 -19.06 -13.08
C GLY A 185 8.27 -18.22 -11.93
N ILE A 186 9.10 -17.82 -10.95
CA ILE A 186 8.63 -17.04 -9.78
C ILE A 186 7.86 -15.77 -10.17
N VAL A 187 8.21 -15.13 -11.30
CA VAL A 187 7.59 -13.88 -11.78
C VAL A 187 6.08 -14.01 -12.00
N SER A 188 5.54 -15.21 -12.26
CA SER A 188 4.10 -15.44 -12.39
C SER A 188 3.39 -15.79 -11.07
N HIS A 189 4.12 -15.85 -9.96
CA HIS A 189 3.64 -16.34 -8.66
C HIS A 189 3.85 -15.35 -7.52
N VAL A 190 4.12 -14.07 -7.80
CA VAL A 190 4.30 -13.01 -6.77
C VAL A 190 3.02 -12.25 -6.42
N GLY A 191 1.87 -12.66 -6.99
CA GLY A 191 0.58 -12.02 -6.76
C GLY A 191 0.04 -12.16 -5.34
N THR A 192 -1.07 -11.49 -5.06
CA THR A 192 -1.72 -11.52 -3.73
C THR A 192 -2.28 -12.92 -3.43
N SER A 193 -2.76 -13.65 -4.44
CA SER A 193 -3.34 -14.99 -4.28
C SER A 193 -2.41 -16.00 -3.61
N GLU A 194 -1.12 -15.90 -3.87
CA GLU A 194 -0.08 -16.70 -3.23
C GLU A 194 0.39 -16.06 -1.92
N THR A 195 0.54 -14.73 -1.87
CA THR A 195 0.93 -14.00 -0.65
C THR A 195 0.00 -14.30 0.53
N VAL A 196 -1.32 -14.41 0.32
CA VAL A 196 -2.25 -14.77 1.42
C VAL A 196 -2.08 -16.22 1.90
N GLN A 197 -1.56 -17.11 1.06
CA GLN A 197 -1.23 -18.49 1.46
C GLN A 197 0.07 -18.53 2.27
N ASP A 198 1.00 -17.62 1.98
CA ASP A 198 2.21 -17.42 2.78
C ASP A 198 1.87 -16.98 4.20
N TRP A 199 0.95 -16.02 4.34
CA TRP A 199 0.42 -15.60 5.65
C TRP A 199 -0.24 -16.75 6.40
N GLU A 200 -1.02 -17.58 5.70
CA GLU A 200 -1.65 -18.76 6.28
C GLU A 200 -0.60 -19.80 6.74
N SER A 201 0.45 -20.02 5.94
CA SER A 201 1.54 -20.93 6.28
C SER A 201 2.32 -20.44 7.50
N LEU A 202 2.57 -19.12 7.61
CA LEU A 202 3.19 -18.51 8.79
C LEU A 202 2.31 -18.62 10.03
N ARG A 203 1.00 -18.33 9.92
CA ARG A 203 0.04 -18.49 11.03
C ARG A 203 0.09 -19.91 11.59
N GLN A 204 0.03 -20.90 10.70
CA GLN A 204 0.11 -22.32 11.07
C GLN A 204 1.46 -22.68 11.70
N ALA A 205 2.57 -22.23 11.12
CA ALA A 205 3.92 -22.52 11.62
C ALA A 205 4.19 -21.89 13.00
N LEU A 206 3.62 -20.70 13.24
CA LEU A 206 3.66 -20.01 14.54
C LEU A 206 2.70 -20.64 15.57
N GLY A 207 1.76 -21.47 15.13
CA GLY A 207 0.84 -22.22 16.00
C GLY A 207 -0.37 -21.41 16.50
N TYR A 208 -0.71 -20.31 15.83
CA TYR A 208 -1.88 -19.49 16.18
C TYR A 208 -3.15 -20.03 15.50
N GLU A 209 -4.27 -20.08 16.23
CA GLU A 209 -5.56 -20.51 15.67
C GLU A 209 -6.15 -19.49 14.70
N LYS A 210 -6.04 -18.20 15.03
CA LYS A 210 -6.55 -17.09 14.22
C LYS A 210 -5.41 -16.14 13.85
N LEU A 211 -5.54 -15.51 12.68
CA LEU A 211 -4.73 -14.37 12.27
C LEU A 211 -5.54 -13.10 12.54
N HIS A 212 -4.98 -12.11 13.21
CA HIS A 212 -5.45 -10.73 13.14
C HIS A 212 -4.67 -10.01 12.03
N HIS A 213 -5.24 -8.96 11.43
CA HIS A 213 -4.59 -8.26 10.32
C HIS A 213 -4.70 -6.76 10.49
N TYR A 214 -3.55 -6.09 10.35
CA TYR A 214 -3.44 -4.66 10.22
C TYR A 214 -2.86 -4.37 8.84
N GLY A 215 -3.74 -4.07 7.89
CA GLY A 215 -3.40 -3.78 6.51
C GLY A 215 -3.51 -2.28 6.22
N ILE A 216 -2.53 -1.74 5.53
CA ILE A 216 -2.54 -0.36 5.02
C ILE A 216 -2.51 -0.40 3.49
N SER A 217 -3.30 0.43 2.82
CA SER A 217 -3.23 0.60 1.37
C SER A 217 -3.43 -0.73 0.65
N TYR A 218 -2.52 -1.14 -0.24
CA TYR A 218 -2.58 -2.47 -0.88
C TYR A 218 -2.62 -3.66 0.12
N GLY A 219 -2.13 -3.46 1.35
CA GLY A 219 -2.25 -4.45 2.42
C GLY A 219 -3.71 -4.74 2.81
N THR A 220 -4.66 -3.85 2.49
CA THR A 220 -6.10 -4.09 2.67
C THR A 220 -6.65 -5.06 1.64
N PHE A 221 -6.18 -4.99 0.39
CA PHE A 221 -6.56 -5.93 -0.67
C PHE A 221 -6.14 -7.35 -0.32
N GLY A 222 -4.91 -7.51 0.20
CA GLY A 222 -4.47 -8.78 0.79
C GLY A 222 -5.31 -9.22 1.99
N GLY A 223 -5.67 -8.28 2.88
CA GLY A 223 -6.55 -8.54 4.02
C GLY A 223 -7.93 -9.08 3.60
N ALA A 224 -8.62 -8.39 2.70
CA ALA A 224 -9.91 -8.83 2.15
C ALA A 224 -9.79 -10.19 1.44
N THR A 225 -8.71 -10.40 0.68
CA THR A 225 -8.43 -11.67 -0.01
C THR A 225 -8.22 -12.82 0.98
N TYR A 226 -7.46 -12.60 2.06
CA TYR A 226 -7.28 -13.59 3.12
C TYR A 226 -8.61 -13.88 3.81
N ALA A 227 -9.39 -12.85 4.15
CA ALA A 227 -10.65 -13.03 4.85
C ALA A 227 -11.70 -13.78 4.03
N ASN A 228 -11.71 -13.58 2.71
CA ASN A 228 -12.54 -14.34 1.78
C ASN A 228 -12.08 -15.80 1.62
N LYS A 229 -10.77 -16.03 1.52
CA LYS A 229 -10.18 -17.37 1.28
C LYS A 229 -10.14 -18.25 2.52
N TYR A 230 -9.91 -17.67 3.69
CA TYR A 230 -9.74 -18.38 4.97
C TYR A 230 -10.66 -17.81 6.07
N PRO A 231 -11.98 -17.73 5.87
CA PRO A 231 -12.89 -17.07 6.81
C PRO A 231 -12.82 -17.68 8.22
N GLU A 232 -12.62 -18.99 8.32
CA GLU A 232 -12.49 -19.70 9.60
C GLU A 232 -11.20 -19.40 10.35
N ASN A 233 -10.22 -18.73 9.75
CA ASN A 233 -8.94 -18.38 10.38
C ASN A 233 -8.83 -16.88 10.70
N VAL A 234 -9.86 -16.09 10.38
CA VAL A 234 -9.89 -14.64 10.62
C VAL A 234 -10.18 -14.35 12.09
N GLY A 235 -9.36 -13.47 12.67
CA GLY A 235 -9.56 -12.82 13.96
C GLY A 235 -10.11 -11.40 13.79
N ARG A 236 -9.24 -10.40 13.95
CA ARG A 236 -9.58 -8.96 13.97
C ARG A 236 -8.87 -8.28 12.82
N PHE A 237 -9.61 -7.83 11.82
CA PHE A 237 -9.05 -7.22 10.60
C PHE A 237 -9.36 -5.72 10.59
N ALA A 238 -8.31 -4.91 10.70
CA ALA A 238 -8.35 -3.46 10.55
C ALA A 238 -7.65 -3.09 9.24
N LEU A 239 -8.42 -2.52 8.31
CA LEU A 239 -8.00 -2.21 6.95
C LEU A 239 -8.03 -0.70 6.78
N ASP A 240 -6.88 -0.04 6.76
CA ASP A 240 -6.75 1.41 6.65
C ASP A 240 -6.26 1.83 5.26
N ALA A 241 -6.81 2.94 4.75
CA ALA A 241 -6.62 3.38 3.38
C ALA A 241 -7.05 2.30 2.38
N VAL A 242 -8.33 1.91 2.44
CA VAL A 242 -8.83 0.71 1.77
C VAL A 242 -8.67 0.75 0.24
N PHE A 243 -7.93 -0.20 -0.30
CA PHE A 243 -7.90 -0.61 -1.71
C PHE A 243 -8.78 -1.85 -1.93
N ALA A 244 -9.96 -1.65 -2.53
CA ALA A 244 -11.01 -2.66 -2.60
C ALA A 244 -10.83 -3.64 -3.78
N PRO A 245 -10.95 -4.96 -3.54
CA PRO A 245 -11.16 -5.93 -4.60
C PRO A 245 -12.46 -5.67 -5.38
N GLY A 246 -12.51 -6.11 -6.63
CA GLY A 246 -13.72 -6.03 -7.46
C GLY A 246 -13.99 -4.70 -8.14
N LEU A 247 -13.19 -3.66 -7.91
CA LEU A 247 -13.31 -2.40 -8.63
C LEU A 247 -12.85 -2.56 -10.09
N ARG A 248 -13.63 -1.99 -11.02
CA ARG A 248 -13.23 -1.93 -12.43
C ARG A 248 -12.17 -0.84 -12.62
N ASN A 249 -11.24 -1.07 -13.54
CA ASN A 249 -10.15 -0.12 -13.84
C ASN A 249 -10.63 1.31 -14.10
N LEU A 250 -11.70 1.45 -14.89
CA LEU A 250 -12.31 2.76 -15.16
C LEU A 250 -12.78 3.44 -13.87
N GLU A 251 -13.46 2.71 -12.98
CA GLU A 251 -13.96 3.27 -11.72
C GLU A 251 -12.82 3.69 -10.80
N MET A 252 -11.75 2.90 -10.73
CA MET A 252 -10.55 3.25 -9.96
C MET A 252 -9.90 4.54 -10.47
N ILE A 253 -9.74 4.66 -11.79
CA ILE A 253 -9.14 5.84 -12.43
C ILE A 253 -10.02 7.08 -12.24
N GLN A 254 -11.34 6.94 -12.43
CA GLN A 254 -12.30 8.02 -12.17
C GLN A 254 -12.30 8.46 -10.70
N ASN A 255 -12.25 7.50 -9.76
CA ASN A 255 -12.16 7.79 -8.33
C ASN A 255 -10.89 8.61 -8.01
N GLN A 256 -9.74 8.25 -8.59
CA GLN A 256 -8.50 8.95 -8.33
C GLN A 256 -8.46 10.34 -8.98
N PHE A 257 -9.07 10.53 -10.16
CA PHE A 257 -9.28 11.86 -10.72
C PHE A 257 -10.18 12.74 -9.83
N ARG A 258 -11.28 12.19 -9.30
CA ARG A 258 -12.12 12.92 -8.32
C ARG A 258 -11.31 13.30 -7.08
N ALA A 259 -10.50 12.39 -6.54
CA ALA A 259 -9.70 12.63 -5.34
C ALA A 259 -8.64 13.73 -5.54
N ILE A 260 -7.87 13.69 -6.63
CA ILE A 260 -6.86 14.75 -6.89
C ILE A 260 -7.51 16.11 -7.13
N ASN A 261 -8.68 16.16 -7.77
CA ASN A 261 -9.43 17.40 -7.94
C ASN A 261 -9.95 17.94 -6.61
N ARG A 262 -10.37 17.07 -5.68
CA ARG A 262 -10.67 17.47 -4.29
C ARG A 262 -9.42 18.00 -3.59
N LEU A 263 -8.26 17.37 -3.72
CA LEU A 263 -7.01 17.84 -3.11
C LEU A 263 -6.55 19.20 -3.66
N LEU A 264 -6.73 19.49 -4.94
CA LEU A 264 -6.47 20.83 -5.48
C LEU A 264 -7.39 21.89 -4.85
N ILE A 265 -8.63 21.54 -4.53
CA ILE A 265 -9.51 22.41 -3.75
C ILE A 265 -9.03 22.53 -2.30
N ARG A 266 -8.52 21.45 -1.70
CA ARG A 266 -7.97 21.46 -0.34
C ARG A 266 -6.71 22.32 -0.22
N ALA A 267 -5.89 22.38 -1.26
CA ALA A 267 -4.79 23.34 -1.35
C ALA A 267 -5.28 24.80 -1.32
N ASP A 268 -6.43 25.09 -1.95
CA ASP A 268 -7.11 26.39 -1.87
C ASP A 268 -7.64 26.68 -0.46
N VAL A 269 -8.29 25.71 0.18
CA VAL A 269 -8.76 25.82 1.58
C VAL A 269 -7.60 26.12 2.52
N TYR A 270 -6.47 25.44 2.34
CA TYR A 270 -5.26 25.71 3.11
C TYR A 270 -4.76 27.14 2.86
N CYS A 271 -4.74 27.60 1.61
CA CYS A 271 -4.33 28.95 1.27
C CYS A 271 -5.23 30.03 1.88
N LEU A 272 -6.56 29.83 1.85
CA LEU A 272 -7.53 30.76 2.42
C LEU A 272 -7.35 30.91 3.94
N ASN A 273 -6.96 29.83 4.62
CA ASN A 273 -6.73 29.83 6.07
C ASN A 273 -5.29 30.23 6.46
N ASP A 274 -4.42 30.54 5.49
CA ASP A 274 -3.04 30.97 5.72
C ASP A 274 -2.77 32.37 5.15
N SER A 275 -2.59 33.36 6.02
CA SER A 275 -2.26 34.72 5.59
C SER A 275 -0.91 34.83 4.86
N THR A 276 -0.02 33.83 5.00
CA THR A 276 1.27 33.79 4.30
C THR A 276 1.16 33.20 2.90
N CYS A 277 0.05 32.53 2.55
CA CYS A 277 -0.13 31.96 1.23
C CYS A 277 -0.22 33.05 0.15
N PRO A 278 0.51 32.93 -0.98
CA PRO A 278 0.51 33.96 -2.03
C PRO A 278 -0.83 34.22 -2.72
N PHE A 279 -1.77 33.27 -2.64
CA PHE A 279 -3.12 33.41 -3.21
C PHE A 279 -4.19 33.78 -2.18
N HIS A 280 -3.84 33.95 -0.89
CA HIS A 280 -4.78 34.19 0.19
C HIS A 280 -5.78 35.33 -0.11
N SER A 281 -5.28 36.47 -0.59
CA SER A 281 -6.09 37.65 -0.89
C SER A 281 -6.91 37.54 -2.18
N GLN A 282 -6.74 36.48 -2.97
CA GLN A 282 -7.42 36.28 -4.25
C GLN A 282 -8.75 35.51 -4.08
N GLY A 283 -9.01 34.96 -2.90
CA GLY A 283 -10.27 34.33 -2.55
C GLY A 283 -10.43 32.90 -3.08
N LYS A 284 -11.66 32.38 -2.92
CA LYS A 284 -12.02 30.99 -3.17
C LYS A 284 -11.73 30.57 -4.62
N GLY A 285 -11.02 29.46 -4.79
CA GLY A 285 -10.68 28.85 -6.08
C GLY A 285 -9.43 29.41 -6.76
N SER A 286 -8.71 30.33 -6.10
CA SER A 286 -7.51 30.98 -6.63
C SER A 286 -6.37 29.99 -6.93
N VAL A 287 -6.17 28.97 -6.09
CA VAL A 287 -5.12 27.95 -6.30
C VAL A 287 -5.43 27.09 -7.52
N VAL A 288 -6.68 26.64 -7.68
CA VAL A 288 -7.12 25.86 -8.84
C VAL A 288 -6.97 26.67 -10.13
N GLN A 289 -7.29 27.97 -10.08
CA GLN A 289 -7.11 28.87 -11.22
C GLN A 289 -5.62 29.11 -11.54
N ALA A 290 -4.76 29.19 -10.51
CA ALA A 290 -3.32 29.29 -10.69
C ALA A 290 -2.77 28.04 -11.39
N PHE A 291 -3.15 26.84 -10.95
CA PHE A 291 -2.80 25.58 -11.62
C PHE A 291 -3.18 25.59 -13.10
N LYS A 292 -4.44 25.94 -13.43
CA LYS A 292 -4.89 26.04 -14.83
C LYS A 292 -4.07 27.05 -15.63
N THR A 293 -3.72 28.19 -15.03
CA THR A 293 -2.90 29.24 -15.67
C THR A 293 -1.49 28.76 -15.96
N VAL A 294 -0.89 28.00 -15.03
CA VAL A 294 0.43 27.37 -15.18
C VAL A 294 0.39 26.37 -16.35
N LEU A 295 -0.64 25.53 -16.44
CA LEU A 295 -0.83 24.61 -17.56
C LEU A 295 -0.95 25.33 -18.90
N ASP A 296 -1.82 26.35 -19.02
CA ASP A 296 -2.02 27.07 -20.28
C ASP A 296 -0.73 27.76 -20.76
N ARG A 297 0.06 28.29 -19.83
CA ARG A 297 1.37 28.89 -20.14
C ARG A 297 2.39 27.85 -20.57
N ALA A 298 2.44 26.69 -19.92
CA ALA A 298 3.32 25.59 -20.31
C ALA A 298 2.95 25.04 -21.69
N SER A 299 1.66 24.87 -22.00
CA SER A 299 1.19 24.39 -23.31
C SER A 299 1.42 25.38 -24.46
N SER A 300 1.43 26.69 -24.18
CA SER A 300 1.65 27.73 -25.19
C SER A 300 3.13 27.95 -25.57
N ASN A 301 4.04 27.07 -25.15
CA ASN A 301 5.50 27.21 -25.29
C ASN A 301 6.06 28.53 -24.76
N ARG A 302 5.34 29.21 -23.84
CA ARG A 302 5.86 30.35 -23.07
C ARG A 302 6.87 29.90 -22.01
N SER A 303 7.02 28.59 -21.85
CA SER A 303 8.10 27.90 -21.15
C SER A 303 8.68 26.87 -22.13
N PRO A 304 9.99 26.90 -22.44
CA PRO A 304 10.61 25.84 -23.22
C PRO A 304 10.82 24.55 -22.40
N ASN A 305 10.77 24.62 -21.07
CA ASN A 305 10.87 23.52 -20.09
C ASN A 305 10.56 24.08 -18.70
N PRO A 306 9.60 23.56 -17.92
CA PRO A 306 8.83 22.32 -18.06
C PRO A 306 7.61 22.42 -18.98
N THR A 307 7.18 21.26 -19.49
CA THR A 307 5.94 21.05 -20.25
C THR A 307 4.71 21.01 -19.35
N ALA A 308 3.51 21.04 -19.93
CA ALA A 308 2.27 20.89 -19.15
C ALA A 308 2.17 19.50 -18.48
N ASP A 309 2.72 18.46 -19.10
CA ASP A 309 2.71 17.11 -18.54
C ASP A 309 3.70 16.96 -17.38
N ASP A 310 4.85 17.63 -17.43
CA ASP A 310 5.76 17.72 -16.28
C ASP A 310 5.05 18.36 -15.07
N VAL A 311 4.33 19.48 -15.29
CA VAL A 311 3.56 20.15 -14.23
C VAL A 311 2.48 19.21 -13.65
N ARG A 312 1.71 18.53 -14.52
CA ARG A 312 0.67 17.58 -14.09
C ARG A 312 1.23 16.44 -13.27
N ASN A 313 2.31 15.83 -13.75
CA ASN A 313 2.97 14.72 -13.08
C ASN A 313 3.53 15.15 -11.71
N MET A 314 4.26 16.27 -11.65
CA MET A 314 4.79 16.81 -10.39
C MET A 314 3.66 17.12 -9.38
N VAL A 315 2.56 17.74 -9.83
CA VAL A 315 1.39 17.96 -8.96
C VAL A 315 0.82 16.64 -8.43
N ALA A 316 0.65 15.65 -9.30
CA ALA A 316 0.05 14.37 -8.91
C ALA A 316 0.97 13.47 -8.06
N MET A 317 2.27 13.47 -8.33
CA MET A 317 3.21 12.48 -7.80
C MET A 317 4.24 13.01 -6.81
N ASP A 318 4.48 14.32 -6.78
CA ASP A 318 5.40 14.93 -5.80
C ASP A 318 4.64 15.66 -4.70
N TYR A 319 3.65 16.49 -5.09
CA TYR A 319 2.94 17.35 -4.16
C TYR A 319 1.74 16.72 -3.47
N LEU A 320 0.92 15.93 -4.19
CA LEU A 320 -0.38 15.47 -3.68
C LEU A 320 -0.42 13.99 -3.27
N VAL A 321 0.62 13.20 -3.56
CA VAL A 321 0.66 11.78 -3.19
C VAL A 321 1.03 11.56 -1.72
N GLY A 322 0.35 10.61 -1.09
CA GLY A 322 0.56 10.22 0.30
C GLY A 322 0.08 11.31 1.26
N ASP A 323 1.03 12.10 1.75
CA ASP A 323 0.80 13.25 2.62
C ASP A 323 0.94 14.55 1.78
N PRO A 324 -0.16 15.24 1.42
CA PRO A 324 -0.11 16.42 0.55
C PRO A 324 0.67 17.60 1.14
N ASP A 325 1.54 18.22 0.34
CA ASP A 325 2.29 19.44 0.69
C ASP A 325 1.66 20.69 0.06
N PHE A 326 0.55 21.13 0.65
CA PHE A 326 -0.18 22.31 0.15
C PHE A 326 0.64 23.62 0.20
N PRO A 327 1.41 23.92 1.27
CA PRO A 327 2.25 25.11 1.28
C PRO A 327 3.24 25.16 0.12
N GLU A 328 3.98 24.07 -0.13
CA GLU A 328 4.98 24.04 -1.20
C GLU A 328 4.31 24.07 -2.58
N LEU A 329 3.20 23.35 -2.78
CA LEU A 329 2.42 23.41 -4.03
C LEU A 329 1.95 24.84 -4.33
N ASN A 330 1.38 25.53 -3.34
CA ASN A 330 0.90 26.90 -3.50
C ASN A 330 2.06 27.85 -3.85
N GLN A 331 3.23 27.68 -3.22
CA GLN A 331 4.40 28.46 -3.54
C GLN A 331 4.93 28.16 -4.95
N ALA A 332 5.03 26.89 -5.34
CA ALA A 332 5.46 26.45 -6.67
C ALA A 332 4.58 27.04 -7.78
N LEU A 333 3.25 26.96 -7.61
CA LEU A 333 2.28 27.55 -8.55
C LEU A 333 2.46 29.06 -8.65
N TYR A 334 2.65 29.76 -7.54
CA TYR A 334 2.85 31.21 -7.54
C TYR A 334 4.11 31.63 -8.30
N GLN A 335 5.22 30.92 -8.09
CA GLN A 335 6.47 31.16 -8.80
C GLN A 335 6.32 30.90 -10.30
N ALA A 336 5.62 29.82 -10.69
CA ALA A 336 5.39 29.49 -12.09
C ALA A 336 4.48 30.52 -12.80
N VAL A 337 3.47 31.06 -12.12
CA VAL A 337 2.68 32.20 -12.61
C VAL A 337 3.53 33.46 -12.82
N LYS A 338 4.70 33.57 -12.18
CA LYS A 338 5.67 34.66 -12.41
C LYS A 338 6.78 34.30 -13.40
N GLY A 339 6.75 33.09 -13.96
CA GLY A 339 7.73 32.62 -14.93
C GLY A 339 8.94 31.90 -14.33
N ASN A 340 8.93 31.60 -13.02
CA ASN A 340 9.92 30.73 -12.39
C ASN A 340 9.36 29.31 -12.24
N TRP A 341 9.90 28.37 -13.01
CA TRP A 341 9.35 27.02 -13.15
C TRP A 341 10.17 25.92 -12.48
N THR A 342 11.20 26.28 -11.70
CA THR A 342 12.17 25.32 -11.12
C THR A 342 11.50 24.19 -10.35
N ALA A 343 10.40 24.47 -9.66
CA ALA A 343 9.65 23.51 -8.86
C ALA A 343 8.92 22.42 -9.66
N PHE A 344 8.75 22.59 -10.99
CA PHE A 344 8.06 21.62 -11.85
C PHE A 344 9.03 20.86 -12.77
N ASN A 345 10.30 20.74 -12.39
CA ASN A 345 11.29 19.97 -13.15
C ASN A 345 11.15 18.46 -12.87
N TYR A 346 10.58 17.73 -13.83
CA TYR A 346 10.37 16.29 -13.73
C TYR A 346 11.66 15.45 -13.78
N THR A 347 12.77 15.96 -14.33
CA THR A 347 13.99 15.14 -14.55
C THR A 347 14.51 14.49 -13.27
N ALA A 348 14.46 15.21 -12.13
CA ALA A 348 14.91 14.67 -10.85
C ALA A 348 13.96 13.58 -10.29
N LEU A 349 12.67 13.69 -10.59
CA LEU A 349 11.64 12.74 -10.15
C LEU A 349 11.60 11.48 -11.03
N ALA A 350 11.90 11.60 -12.33
CA ALA A 350 11.71 10.57 -13.33
C ALA A 350 12.32 9.21 -12.93
N SER A 351 13.59 9.19 -12.52
CA SER A 351 14.26 7.95 -12.12
C SER A 351 13.63 7.31 -10.89
N ILE A 352 13.34 8.10 -9.86
CA ILE A 352 12.73 7.61 -8.62
C ILE A 352 11.35 7.06 -8.86
N TYR A 353 10.53 7.82 -9.59
CA TYR A 353 9.18 7.43 -9.92
C TYR A 353 9.15 6.17 -10.79
N THR A 354 10.07 6.05 -11.75
CA THR A 354 10.23 4.82 -12.54
C THR A 354 10.57 3.64 -11.65
N SER A 355 11.57 3.76 -10.78
CA SER A 355 11.94 2.69 -9.85
C SER A 355 10.77 2.28 -8.95
N ALA A 356 9.99 3.26 -8.45
CA ALA A 356 8.83 3.00 -7.60
C ALA A 356 7.69 2.29 -8.36
N ILE A 357 7.37 2.71 -9.59
CA ILE A 357 6.34 2.02 -10.39
C ILE A 357 6.78 0.62 -10.78
N MET A 358 8.03 0.45 -11.20
CA MET A 358 8.51 -0.83 -11.69
C MET A 358 8.74 -1.84 -10.57
N SER A 359 8.91 -1.40 -9.31
CA SER A 359 8.89 -2.31 -8.15
C SER A 359 7.47 -2.78 -7.78
N ILE A 360 6.45 -1.97 -8.08
CA ILE A 360 5.03 -2.31 -7.87
C ILE A 360 4.48 -3.24 -8.96
N ALA A 361 4.91 -3.02 -10.21
CA ALA A 361 4.35 -3.67 -11.39
C ALA A 361 4.27 -5.21 -11.31
N PRO A 362 5.30 -5.96 -10.85
CA PRO A 362 5.24 -7.42 -10.85
C PRO A 362 4.09 -8.00 -10.02
N ILE A 363 3.77 -7.37 -8.90
CA ILE A 363 2.69 -7.80 -8.00
C ILE A 363 1.36 -7.23 -8.48
N TYR A 364 1.30 -5.91 -8.68
CA TYR A 364 0.06 -5.24 -9.04
C TYR A 364 -0.50 -5.76 -10.36
N CYS A 365 0.33 -5.93 -11.40
CA CYS A 365 -0.16 -6.38 -12.70
C CYS A 365 -0.66 -7.83 -12.68
N LEU A 366 -0.17 -8.69 -11.77
CA LEU A 366 -0.71 -10.04 -11.58
C LEU A 366 -2.10 -10.05 -10.96
N ASP A 367 -2.41 -9.08 -10.10
CA ASP A 367 -3.74 -8.92 -9.49
C ASP A 367 -4.65 -8.01 -10.35
N TYR A 368 -4.09 -7.32 -11.34
CA TYR A 368 -4.79 -6.43 -12.27
C TYR A 368 -5.35 -7.19 -13.47
N HIS A 369 -6.63 -6.99 -13.75
CA HIS A 369 -7.28 -7.52 -14.94
C HIS A 369 -7.40 -6.43 -16.00
N ASN A 370 -6.96 -6.68 -17.24
CA ASN A 370 -7.09 -5.73 -18.34
C ASN A 370 -7.73 -6.37 -19.58
N ASP A 371 -8.95 -5.95 -19.90
CA ASP A 371 -9.71 -6.46 -21.07
C ASP A 371 -9.11 -6.03 -22.42
N ASP A 372 -8.50 -4.85 -22.49
CA ASP A 372 -8.02 -4.24 -23.73
C ASP A 372 -6.67 -3.55 -23.49
N ASN A 373 -5.58 -4.24 -23.82
CA ASN A 373 -4.21 -3.76 -23.68
C ASN A 373 -3.72 -2.98 -24.91
N THR A 374 -4.62 -2.51 -25.78
CA THR A 374 -4.28 -1.66 -26.93
C THR A 374 -4.33 -0.17 -26.56
N LEU A 375 -3.74 0.69 -27.39
CA LEU A 375 -3.88 2.14 -27.25
C LEU A 375 -5.36 2.58 -27.31
N ASN A 376 -6.20 1.89 -28.08
CA ASN A 376 -7.63 2.17 -28.16
C ASN A 376 -8.33 1.90 -26.81
N GLY A 377 -8.02 0.78 -26.15
CA GLY A 377 -8.51 0.47 -24.80
C GLY A 377 -8.09 1.54 -23.78
N PHE A 378 -6.82 1.88 -23.79
CA PHE A 378 -6.26 2.95 -22.94
C PHE A 378 -6.96 4.30 -23.17
N ASN A 379 -7.14 4.70 -24.43
CA ASN A 379 -7.80 5.96 -24.79
C ASN A 379 -9.28 6.00 -24.42
N LYS A 380 -10.01 4.87 -24.50
CA LYS A 380 -11.40 4.78 -24.02
C LYS A 380 -11.49 5.10 -22.53
N ILE A 381 -10.59 4.56 -21.72
CA ILE A 381 -10.54 4.84 -20.27
C ILE A 381 -10.22 6.31 -20.02
N ARG A 382 -9.22 6.86 -20.73
CA ARG A 382 -8.88 8.30 -20.65
C ARG A 382 -10.09 9.18 -20.95
N GLN A 383 -10.75 8.95 -22.08
CA GLN A 383 -11.91 9.73 -22.52
C GLN A 383 -13.08 9.61 -21.56
N ALA A 384 -13.36 8.41 -21.06
CA ALA A 384 -14.44 8.16 -20.10
C ALA A 384 -14.19 8.80 -18.73
N SER A 385 -12.96 9.19 -18.41
CA SER A 385 -12.58 9.80 -17.13
C SER A 385 -12.50 11.33 -17.17
N VAL A 386 -12.63 11.97 -18.34
CA VAL A 386 -12.48 13.43 -18.49
C VAL A 386 -13.46 14.22 -17.63
N MET A 387 -14.70 13.73 -17.48
CA MET A 387 -15.73 14.41 -16.69
C MET A 387 -15.41 14.43 -15.18
N ASP A 388 -14.53 13.54 -14.73
CA ASP A 388 -14.08 13.46 -13.34
C ASP A 388 -12.83 14.31 -13.07
N ASP A 389 -12.30 14.98 -14.10
CA ASP A 389 -11.08 15.79 -14.03
C ASP A 389 -11.28 17.27 -14.47
N PRO A 390 -12.10 18.06 -13.76
CA PRO A 390 -12.37 19.44 -14.13
C PRO A 390 -11.16 20.39 -14.04
N ALA A 391 -10.08 20.00 -13.35
CA ALA A 391 -8.83 20.76 -13.27
C ALA A 391 -7.88 20.52 -14.47
N ARG A 392 -8.14 19.50 -15.30
CA ARG A 392 -7.26 19.06 -16.40
C ARG A 392 -5.91 18.54 -15.90
N VAL A 393 -5.93 17.76 -14.82
CA VAL A 393 -4.74 17.07 -14.32
C VAL A 393 -4.26 16.05 -15.35
N GLU A 394 -5.16 15.33 -16.04
CA GLU A 394 -4.91 14.38 -17.14
C GLU A 394 -3.92 13.22 -16.87
N TYR A 395 -3.22 13.25 -15.73
CA TYR A 395 -2.22 12.32 -15.28
C TYR A 395 -2.48 11.92 -13.81
N ILE A 396 -2.63 10.63 -13.55
CA ILE A 396 -2.78 10.07 -12.21
C ILE A 396 -2.10 8.70 -12.14
N PHE A 397 -1.74 8.26 -10.93
CA PHE A 397 -0.96 7.05 -10.69
C PHE A 397 -1.57 5.78 -11.31
N TYR A 398 -2.87 5.55 -11.12
CA TYR A 398 -3.56 4.37 -11.67
C TYR A 398 -3.63 4.36 -13.20
N LEU A 399 -3.65 5.54 -13.84
CA LEU A 399 -3.63 5.62 -15.30
C LEU A 399 -2.23 5.31 -15.83
N ALA A 400 -1.18 5.76 -15.13
CA ALA A 400 0.20 5.38 -15.42
C ALA A 400 0.40 3.85 -15.24
N LEU A 401 -0.01 3.29 -14.10
CA LEU A 401 0.04 1.84 -13.85
C LEU A 401 -0.76 1.04 -14.88
N HIS A 402 -1.94 1.51 -15.29
CA HIS A 402 -2.72 0.85 -16.32
C HIS A 402 -1.96 0.76 -17.65
N SER A 403 -1.24 1.82 -18.04
CA SER A 403 -0.38 1.79 -19.22
C SER A 403 0.81 0.83 -19.05
N VAL A 404 1.41 0.77 -17.86
CA VAL A 404 2.51 -0.15 -17.56
C VAL A 404 2.05 -1.61 -17.61
N CYS A 405 0.94 -1.95 -16.97
CA CYS A 405 0.40 -3.31 -17.00
C CYS A 405 -0.05 -3.75 -18.41
N SER A 406 -0.25 -2.82 -19.35
CA SER A 406 -0.50 -3.19 -20.75
C SER A 406 0.72 -3.85 -21.43
N GLY A 407 1.93 -3.63 -20.92
CA GLY A 407 3.18 -4.23 -21.41
C GLY A 407 3.72 -5.37 -20.54
N TRP A 408 3.10 -5.64 -19.39
CA TRP A 408 3.51 -6.74 -18.50
C TRP A 408 2.92 -8.07 -19.02
N PRO A 409 3.68 -9.18 -19.06
CA PRO A 409 3.26 -10.40 -19.73
C PRO A 409 2.25 -11.26 -18.95
N TYR A 410 2.05 -10.97 -17.67
CA TYR A 410 1.13 -11.72 -16.79
C TYR A 410 -0.01 -10.81 -16.33
N SER A 411 -1.22 -11.35 -16.20
CA SER A 411 -2.35 -10.58 -15.68
C SER A 411 -3.37 -11.49 -15.00
N ALA A 412 -4.19 -10.89 -14.12
CA ALA A 412 -5.30 -11.62 -13.53
C ALA A 412 -6.32 -11.97 -14.62
N ALA A 413 -6.89 -13.18 -14.55
CA ALA A 413 -8.00 -13.58 -15.41
C ALA A 413 -9.27 -12.75 -15.15
N SER A 414 -9.44 -12.23 -13.92
CA SER A 414 -10.52 -11.33 -13.51
C SER A 414 -10.18 -10.67 -12.16
N ASN A 415 -10.83 -9.55 -11.84
CA ASN A 415 -10.82 -8.95 -10.49
C ASN A 415 -12.26 -8.96 -9.93
N PRO A 416 -12.75 -10.08 -9.38
CA PRO A 416 -14.12 -10.18 -8.89
C PRO A 416 -14.28 -9.49 -7.53
N PRO A 417 -15.50 -9.00 -7.21
CA PRO A 417 -15.84 -8.62 -5.84
C PRO A 417 -15.65 -9.81 -4.87
N LEU A 418 -15.12 -9.53 -3.68
CA LEU A 418 -14.88 -10.51 -2.61
C LEU A 418 -15.83 -10.26 -1.44
N TYR A 419 -16.86 -11.11 -1.31
CA TYR A 419 -17.78 -11.03 -0.17
C TYR A 419 -17.11 -11.55 1.11
N VAL A 420 -17.18 -10.77 2.19
CA VAL A 420 -16.61 -11.11 3.50
C VAL A 420 -17.69 -10.94 4.57
N ASP A 421 -18.15 -12.03 5.16
CA ASP A 421 -19.24 -12.01 6.16
C ASP A 421 -18.75 -11.85 7.61
N ILE A 422 -17.49 -11.48 7.79
CA ILE A 422 -16.85 -11.35 9.12
C ILE A 422 -16.77 -9.87 9.49
N PRO A 423 -17.01 -9.50 10.76
CA PRO A 423 -16.81 -8.14 11.24
C PRO A 423 -15.36 -7.67 11.06
N MET A 424 -15.20 -6.53 10.38
CA MET A 424 -13.92 -5.82 10.23
C MET A 424 -14.09 -4.33 10.51
N THR A 425 -12.97 -3.63 10.62
CA THR A 425 -12.95 -2.16 10.59
C THR A 425 -12.31 -1.70 9.29
N LEU A 426 -13.09 -1.03 8.44
CA LEU A 426 -12.64 -0.42 7.19
C LEU A 426 -12.42 1.07 7.42
N VAL A 427 -11.24 1.59 7.10
CA VAL A 427 -10.84 2.96 7.41
C VAL A 427 -10.41 3.71 6.15
N THR A 428 -10.77 4.99 6.07
CA THR A 428 -10.44 5.89 4.97
C THR A 428 -10.39 7.33 5.45
N SER A 429 -9.72 8.21 4.71
CA SER A 429 -9.89 9.66 4.84
C SER A 429 -10.80 10.21 3.74
N ASP A 430 -11.39 11.38 3.93
CA ASP A 430 -12.31 12.00 2.95
C ASP A 430 -11.64 12.23 1.58
N PHE A 431 -10.39 12.69 1.58
CA PHE A 431 -9.69 13.15 0.37
C PHE A 431 -8.42 12.37 0.04
N ASP A 432 -8.30 11.13 0.53
CA ASP A 432 -7.21 10.21 0.15
C ASP A 432 -7.07 10.12 -1.38
N TYR A 433 -5.92 10.51 -1.92
CA TYR A 433 -5.64 10.40 -3.36
C TYR A 433 -5.14 9.01 -3.77
N ASN A 434 -4.39 8.35 -2.89
CA ASN A 434 -3.76 7.06 -3.15
C ASN A 434 -4.79 5.95 -3.19
N THR A 435 -5.73 5.95 -2.24
CA THR A 435 -6.86 5.03 -2.15
C THR A 435 -8.14 5.83 -1.92
N PRO A 436 -8.73 6.39 -3.00
CA PRO A 436 -9.91 7.23 -2.91
C PRO A 436 -11.00 6.63 -2.04
N THR A 437 -11.67 7.47 -1.26
CA THR A 437 -12.63 7.03 -0.24
C THR A 437 -13.82 6.21 -0.78
N GLU A 438 -14.11 6.36 -2.07
CA GLU A 438 -15.04 5.51 -2.81
C GLU A 438 -14.64 4.03 -2.79
N SER A 439 -13.34 3.73 -2.76
CA SER A 439 -12.80 2.36 -2.64
C SER A 439 -13.24 1.71 -1.33
N ALA A 440 -13.06 2.38 -0.18
CA ALA A 440 -13.56 1.91 1.11
C ALA A 440 -15.08 1.69 1.10
N THR A 441 -15.83 2.56 0.40
CA THR A 441 -17.28 2.41 0.24
C THR A 441 -17.64 1.17 -0.58
N SER A 442 -16.85 0.85 -1.61
CA SER A 442 -17.04 -0.34 -2.43
C SER A 442 -16.71 -1.62 -1.67
N GLU A 443 -15.65 -1.65 -0.86
CA GLU A 443 -15.35 -2.80 -0.01
C GLU A 443 -16.39 -2.98 1.09
N TRP A 444 -16.87 -1.88 1.69
CA TRP A 444 -17.87 -1.95 2.75
C TRP A 444 -19.21 -2.56 2.31
N LYS A 445 -19.58 -2.38 1.04
CA LYS A 445 -20.72 -3.10 0.43
C LYS A 445 -20.48 -4.61 0.33
N GLN A 446 -19.23 -5.02 0.18
CA GLN A 446 -18.81 -6.42 0.08
C GLN A 446 -18.58 -7.06 1.46
N ALA A 447 -18.39 -6.24 2.50
CA ALA A 447 -18.22 -6.67 3.88
C ALA A 447 -19.30 -6.09 4.82
N PRO A 448 -20.58 -6.51 4.68
CA PRO A 448 -21.72 -5.80 5.28
C PRO A 448 -21.77 -5.84 6.81
N ASN A 449 -21.01 -6.72 7.46
CA ASN A 449 -20.91 -6.81 8.93
C ASN A 449 -19.78 -5.95 9.50
N SER A 450 -19.07 -5.19 8.65
CA SER A 450 -17.97 -4.31 9.04
C SER A 450 -18.46 -2.90 9.36
N VAL A 451 -17.71 -2.17 10.17
CA VAL A 451 -17.88 -0.71 10.31
C VAL A 451 -17.05 0.02 9.25
N LEU A 452 -17.50 1.21 8.88
CA LEU A 452 -16.71 2.15 8.08
C LEU A 452 -16.33 3.35 8.95
N VAL A 453 -15.03 3.57 9.12
CA VAL A 453 -14.45 4.72 9.82
C VAL A 453 -13.93 5.70 8.77
N VAL A 454 -14.50 6.91 8.74
CA VAL A 454 -14.08 7.99 7.84
C VAL A 454 -13.40 9.07 8.67
N ARG A 455 -12.10 9.29 8.45
CA ARG A 455 -11.39 10.46 8.97
C ARG A 455 -11.68 11.68 8.09
N HIS A 456 -11.99 12.80 8.71
CA HIS A 456 -12.17 14.05 7.98
C HIS A 456 -10.82 14.73 7.72
N GLY A 457 -10.29 14.61 6.50
CA GLY A 457 -8.94 15.07 6.17
C GLY A 457 -8.40 14.59 4.81
N ASP A 458 -7.10 14.83 4.58
CA ASP A 458 -6.47 14.82 3.25
C ASP A 458 -5.46 13.69 3.01
N ASP A 459 -4.86 13.16 4.07
CA ASP A 459 -3.72 12.22 3.97
C ASP A 459 -4.14 10.79 3.56
N HIS A 460 -3.15 10.02 3.11
CA HIS A 460 -3.32 8.61 2.79
C HIS A 460 -3.50 7.77 4.07
N GLY A 461 -4.73 7.30 4.31
CA GLY A 461 -5.09 6.56 5.53
C GLY A 461 -5.17 7.41 6.79
N THR A 462 -5.03 6.75 7.94
CA THR A 462 -5.12 7.33 9.29
C THR A 462 -4.04 6.83 10.26
N TYR A 463 -3.29 5.79 9.87
CA TYR A 463 -2.27 5.12 10.66
C TYR A 463 -1.18 6.04 11.24
N ASN A 464 -0.82 7.10 10.50
CA ASN A 464 0.17 8.12 10.88
C ASN A 464 -0.48 9.40 11.45
N VAL A 465 -1.82 9.49 11.49
CA VAL A 465 -2.57 10.66 11.99
C VAL A 465 -3.25 10.31 13.32
N PRO A 466 -2.72 10.80 14.46
CA PRO A 466 -3.37 10.61 15.75
C PRO A 466 -4.78 11.21 15.76
N GLY A 467 -5.75 10.49 16.33
CA GLY A 467 -7.11 10.97 16.46
C GLY A 467 -8.15 9.86 16.57
N PRO A 468 -9.45 10.22 16.62
CA PRO A 468 -10.54 9.27 16.85
C PRO A 468 -10.60 8.12 15.84
N ALA A 469 -10.30 8.39 14.56
CA ALA A 469 -10.30 7.36 13.52
C ALA A 469 -9.21 6.30 13.75
N ARG A 470 -7.98 6.75 14.09
CA ARG A 470 -6.88 5.84 14.40
C ARG A 470 -7.16 5.04 15.68
N SER A 471 -7.63 5.72 16.73
CA SER A 471 -8.01 5.07 17.99
C SER A 471 -9.05 3.99 17.75
N ALA A 472 -10.08 4.25 16.95
CA ALA A 472 -11.15 3.29 16.68
C ALA A 472 -10.63 1.95 16.12
N PHE A 473 -9.77 1.96 15.10
CA PHE A 473 -9.29 0.70 14.52
C PHE A 473 -8.26 -0.01 15.40
N ILE A 474 -7.44 0.73 16.17
CA ILE A 474 -6.52 0.15 17.16
C ILE A 474 -7.31 -0.49 18.30
N ASP A 475 -8.32 0.19 18.83
CA ASP A 475 -9.18 -0.33 19.89
C ASP A 475 -9.89 -1.61 19.43
N PHE A 476 -10.33 -1.67 18.17
CA PHE A 476 -10.86 -2.90 17.58
C PHE A 476 -9.82 -4.02 17.53
N LEU A 477 -8.58 -3.75 17.11
CA LEU A 477 -7.50 -4.75 17.12
C LEU A 477 -7.21 -5.27 18.53
N VAL A 478 -7.28 -4.42 19.55
CA VAL A 478 -7.00 -4.77 20.95
C VAL A 478 -8.16 -5.52 21.61
N THR A 479 -9.39 -5.08 21.39
CA THR A 479 -10.58 -5.57 22.14
C THR A 479 -11.39 -6.59 21.34
N GLY A 480 -11.42 -6.46 20.02
CA GLY A 480 -12.35 -7.15 19.13
C GLY A 480 -13.76 -6.55 19.13
N GLU A 481 -14.00 -5.47 19.86
CA GLU A 481 -15.27 -4.76 19.85
C GLU A 481 -15.30 -3.77 18.69
N LEU A 482 -16.35 -3.85 17.85
CA LEU A 482 -16.52 -2.89 16.77
C LEU A 482 -16.70 -1.47 17.33
N PRO A 483 -16.05 -0.46 16.74
CA PRO A 483 -16.25 0.93 17.09
C PRO A 483 -17.72 1.33 16.97
N ARG A 484 -18.23 2.05 17.96
CA ARG A 484 -19.60 2.57 17.94
C ARG A 484 -19.73 3.74 16.98
N ALA A 485 -20.93 3.93 16.44
CA ALA A 485 -21.25 5.10 15.65
C ALA A 485 -20.91 6.39 16.39
N VAL A 486 -20.19 7.26 15.68
CA VAL A 486 -19.94 8.64 16.08
C VAL A 486 -20.05 9.52 14.84
N ASN A 487 -20.47 10.76 15.03
CA ASN A 487 -20.37 11.81 14.02
C ASN A 487 -19.75 13.01 14.74
N GLN A 488 -18.47 13.24 14.48
CA GLN A 488 -17.64 14.23 15.15
C GLN A 488 -16.83 15.02 14.14
N THR A 489 -16.27 16.14 14.57
CA THR A 489 -15.49 17.07 13.72
C THR A 489 -14.37 16.39 12.94
N PHE A 490 -13.72 15.36 13.49
CA PHE A 490 -12.52 14.75 12.89
C PHE A 490 -12.75 13.33 12.37
N ALA A 491 -13.89 12.70 12.70
CA ALA A 491 -14.23 11.38 12.20
C ALA A 491 -15.73 11.10 12.26
N THR A 492 -16.19 10.31 11.29
CA THR A 492 -17.51 9.67 11.32
C THR A 492 -17.33 8.16 11.28
N ILE A 493 -18.01 7.45 12.18
CA ILE A 493 -18.05 5.98 12.21
C ILE A 493 -19.47 5.55 11.85
N TYR A 494 -19.57 4.76 10.79
CA TYR A 494 -20.81 4.19 10.29
C TYR A 494 -20.96 2.75 10.76
N GLU A 495 -22.11 2.45 11.37
CA GLU A 495 -22.47 1.10 11.80
C GLU A 495 -22.64 0.15 10.61
N PRO A 496 -22.47 -1.16 10.79
CA PRO A 496 -22.67 -2.14 9.73
C PRO A 496 -24.03 -1.99 9.05
N ARG A 497 -24.06 -2.22 7.73
CA ARG A 497 -25.27 -2.13 6.88
C ARG A 497 -25.96 -0.76 6.85
N SER A 498 -25.31 0.29 7.36
CA SER A 498 -25.83 1.66 7.24
C SER A 498 -25.48 2.28 5.87
N LYS A 499 -25.97 3.49 5.64
CA LYS A 499 -25.72 4.25 4.41
C LYS A 499 -24.70 5.35 4.71
N ARG A 500 -23.63 5.40 3.93
CA ARG A 500 -22.65 6.48 3.99
C ARG A 500 -23.24 7.77 3.43
N ASP A 501 -22.97 8.90 4.08
CA ASP A 501 -23.23 10.21 3.50
C ASP A 501 -22.32 10.46 2.27
N PRO A 502 -22.70 11.39 1.37
CA PRO A 502 -21.83 11.80 0.28
C PRO A 502 -20.47 12.31 0.80
N VAL A 503 -19.42 12.17 -0.01
CA VAL A 503 -18.11 12.78 0.28
C VAL A 503 -18.32 14.29 0.47
N PRO A 504 -17.87 14.88 1.59
CA PRO A 504 -18.15 16.27 1.91
C PRO A 504 -17.51 17.23 0.90
N ASP A 505 -18.07 18.44 0.79
CA ASP A 505 -17.41 19.55 0.09
C ASP A 505 -16.04 19.80 0.75
N PRO A 506 -14.92 19.78 -0.01
CA PRO A 506 -13.60 20.11 0.51
C PRO A 506 -13.52 21.41 1.33
N TYR A 507 -14.34 22.43 1.02
CA TYR A 507 -14.40 23.68 1.79
C TYR A 507 -15.13 23.57 3.13
N ALA A 508 -15.96 22.54 3.33
CA ALA A 508 -16.71 22.33 4.56
C ALA A 508 -15.93 21.51 5.59
N VAL A 509 -14.90 20.77 5.15
CA VAL A 509 -14.04 20.00 6.06
C VAL A 509 -12.99 20.93 6.68
N PRO A 510 -12.83 20.96 8.01
CA PRO A 510 -11.79 21.76 8.65
C PRO A 510 -10.39 21.42 8.11
N GLY A 511 -9.49 22.40 8.07
CA GLY A 511 -8.07 22.11 7.92
C GLY A 511 -7.54 21.49 9.21
N GLU A 512 -6.72 20.44 9.15
CA GLU A 512 -6.13 19.79 10.34
C GLU A 512 -5.05 20.65 11.05
N ARG A 513 -5.08 21.98 10.87
CA ARG A 513 -4.25 22.91 11.64
C ARG A 513 -4.68 22.88 13.10
N GLY A 514 -4.03 22.03 13.89
CA GLY A 514 -4.28 21.86 15.32
C GLY A 514 -4.01 20.45 15.84
N LEU A 515 -4.01 19.44 14.96
CA LEU A 515 -3.43 18.15 15.29
C LEU A 515 -1.94 18.27 14.99
N THR A 516 -1.09 18.23 16.00
CA THR A 516 0.35 18.01 15.83
C THR A 516 0.51 16.70 15.07
N LYS A 517 0.61 16.76 13.73
CA LYS A 517 1.17 15.66 12.94
C LYS A 517 2.49 15.33 13.62
N LEU A 518 2.73 14.04 13.88
CA LEU A 518 4.08 13.59 14.22
C LEU A 518 4.99 14.22 13.19
N GLN A 519 5.96 15.04 13.63
CA GLN A 519 6.91 15.69 12.76
C GLN A 519 7.67 14.58 12.01
N LEU A 520 7.14 14.17 10.85
CA LEU A 520 7.98 13.58 9.84
C LEU A 520 8.99 14.67 9.48
N PRO A 521 10.28 14.32 9.34
CA PRO A 521 11.27 15.28 8.90
C PRO A 521 10.74 15.99 7.65
N PRO A 522 10.97 17.30 7.51
CA PRO A 522 10.49 18.04 6.34
C PRO A 522 10.85 17.25 5.09
N LYS A 523 9.92 17.14 4.13
CA LYS A 523 10.14 16.61 2.77
C LYS A 523 11.22 17.46 2.08
N ARG A 524 12.47 17.38 2.53
CA ARG A 524 13.63 17.80 1.76
C ARG A 524 13.82 16.70 0.74
N SER A 525 13.40 17.00 -0.48
CA SER A 525 14.00 16.53 -1.75
C SER A 525 14.38 15.05 -1.77
N LEU A 526 13.65 14.23 -2.51
CA LEU A 526 14.00 12.82 -2.83
C LEU A 526 14.05 11.83 -1.64
N THR A 527 14.14 12.27 -0.37
CA THR A 527 14.57 11.41 0.73
C THR A 527 13.51 10.43 1.27
N LEU A 528 12.21 10.72 1.10
CA LEU A 528 11.13 9.80 1.52
C LEU A 528 10.92 8.63 0.54
N LEU A 529 11.58 8.67 -0.64
CA LEU A 529 11.73 7.54 -1.54
C LEU A 529 13.18 7.00 -1.57
N LEU A 530 14.12 7.58 -0.80
CA LEU A 530 15.49 7.07 -0.71
C LEU A 530 15.65 5.66 -0.10
N PRO A 531 14.77 5.12 0.77
CA PRO A 531 14.96 3.73 1.19
C PRO A 531 14.79 2.72 0.03
N TYR A 532 14.24 3.15 -1.12
CA TYR A 532 14.10 2.33 -2.33
C TYR A 532 15.36 2.32 -3.23
N LEU A 533 16.36 3.18 -3.00
CA LEU A 533 17.51 3.39 -3.91
C LEU A 533 18.80 2.62 -3.55
N ILE A 534 18.92 2.10 -2.34
CA ILE A 534 20.21 1.55 -1.88
C ILE A 534 20.61 0.23 -2.57
N PRO A 535 19.73 -0.67 -3.07
CA PRO A 535 20.20 -1.88 -3.76
C PRO A 535 20.99 -1.58 -5.05
N PHE A 536 20.70 -0.46 -5.71
CA PHE A 536 21.31 -0.12 -7.00
C PHE A 536 22.67 0.55 -6.87
N VAL A 537 22.86 1.47 -5.92
CA VAL A 537 24.13 2.23 -5.81
C VAL A 537 25.29 1.35 -5.33
N THR A 538 25.05 0.43 -4.38
CA THR A 538 26.11 -0.46 -3.88
C THR A 538 26.54 -1.54 -4.88
N PHE A 539 25.64 -1.99 -5.77
CA PHE A 539 25.98 -2.99 -6.78
C PHE A 539 26.94 -2.43 -7.85
N PHE A 540 26.67 -1.22 -8.36
CA PHE A 540 27.53 -0.60 -9.39
C PHE A 540 28.86 -0.04 -8.84
N HIS A 541 28.91 0.37 -7.57
CA HIS A 541 30.17 0.75 -6.93
C HIS A 541 31.09 -0.47 -6.71
N SER A 542 30.53 -1.64 -6.37
CA SER A 542 31.30 -2.89 -6.25
C SER A 542 31.85 -3.41 -7.59
N LEU A 543 31.28 -2.95 -8.70
CA LEU A 543 31.67 -3.31 -10.07
C LEU A 543 32.52 -2.22 -10.78
N GLY A 544 32.81 -1.09 -10.11
CA GLY A 544 33.70 -0.04 -10.63
C GLY A 544 33.12 0.85 -11.74
N TYR A 545 31.79 0.95 -11.87
CA TYR A 545 31.14 1.68 -12.97
C TYR A 545 30.69 3.12 -12.65
N LEU A 546 30.92 3.61 -11.41
CA LEU A 546 30.55 4.96 -10.99
C LEU A 546 31.67 5.59 -10.15
N ASP A 547 32.27 6.68 -10.67
CA ASP A 547 33.08 7.62 -9.90
C ASP A 547 32.14 8.68 -9.33
N ILE A 548 32.02 8.76 -8.00
CA ILE A 548 31.19 9.77 -7.34
C ILE A 548 32.12 10.86 -6.81
N ASP A 549 31.96 12.08 -7.32
CA ASP A 549 32.62 13.27 -6.81
C ASP A 549 32.08 13.58 -5.38
N HIS A 550 32.97 13.48 -4.39
CA HIS A 550 32.65 13.60 -2.96
C HIS A 550 32.20 15.00 -2.51
N THR A 551 31.99 15.95 -3.42
CA THR A 551 31.65 17.34 -3.13
C THR A 551 30.14 17.64 -3.07
N LEU A 552 29.27 16.70 -3.44
CA LEU A 552 27.80 16.88 -3.49
C LEU A 552 27.03 16.23 -2.32
N ILE A 553 27.72 15.76 -1.29
CA ILE A 553 27.10 15.28 -0.04
C ILE A 553 27.33 16.36 1.04
N GLY A 554 26.42 17.34 1.10
CA GLY A 554 26.41 18.41 2.10
C GLY A 554 24.99 18.80 2.47
#